data_AF-A7REQ6-F1
#
_entry.id   AF-A7REQ6-F1
#
_cell.length_a   1.000
_cell.length_b   1.000
_cell.length_c   1.000
_cell.angle_alpha   90.00
_cell.angle_beta   90.00
_cell.angle_gamma   90.00
#
_symmetry.space_group_name_H-M   'P 1'
#
loop_
_entity.id
_entity.type
_entity.pdbx_description
1 polymer ?
#
loop_
_entity_poly.entity_id
_entity_poly.type
_entity_poly.pdbx_seq_one_letter_code
_entity_poly.pdbx_strand_id
1 'polypeptide(L)'
;MKHPLQNRWVLWFFKNDKSKSWAANLRNITSFDTVEDFWGIYNHIQQASRLQPGCDYSLFKDGIEPMWEDKRNKDGGRWLINTNKNQRQSDLDRFWLETLLCLIGEAFGEYSEGVCGAVVQIRNKGDKIAVWTGNATDEEGTRRIGQVFKERLGLPPKMFIGYQAHQDTMTKTGSTTKSLFSV
;
A
#
# COMPACT_ATOMS: atom_id res chain seq x y z
N MET A 1 -2.92 27.38 10.89
CA MET A 1 -2.37 27.36 9.52
C MET A 1 -2.23 25.90 9.13
N LYS A 2 -2.66 25.48 7.93
CA LYS A 2 -2.50 24.11 7.44
C LYS A 2 -1.30 24.02 6.51
N HIS A 3 -0.60 22.89 6.50
CA HIS A 3 0.55 22.64 5.64
C HIS A 3 0.14 21.75 4.46
N PRO A 4 0.22 22.23 3.22
CA PRO A 4 -0.21 21.46 2.05
C PRO A 4 0.74 20.29 1.79
N LEU A 5 0.17 19.18 1.34
CA LEU A 5 0.87 18.04 0.76
C LEU A 5 1.08 18.27 -0.73
N GLN A 6 2.06 17.58 -1.32
CA GLN A 6 2.32 17.65 -2.76
C GLN A 6 1.17 17.07 -3.60
N ASN A 7 0.52 16.02 -3.09
CA ASN A 7 -0.62 15.36 -3.72
C ASN A 7 -1.82 15.36 -2.77
N ARG A 8 -3.02 15.38 -3.34
CA ARG A 8 -4.25 14.98 -2.64
C ARG A 8 -4.32 13.47 -2.59
N TRP A 9 -4.69 12.93 -1.43
CA TRP A 9 -4.78 11.50 -1.18
C TRP A 9 -6.20 11.11 -0.77
N VAL A 10 -6.58 9.88 -1.07
CA VAL A 10 -7.88 9.30 -0.77
C VAL A 10 -7.69 8.04 0.05
N LEU A 11 -8.31 8.00 1.22
CA LEU A 11 -8.34 6.83 2.09
C LEU A 11 -9.56 5.97 1.77
N TRP A 12 -9.30 4.69 1.51
CA TRP A 12 -10.30 3.69 1.20
C TRP A 12 -10.33 2.60 2.26
N PHE A 13 -11.52 2.07 2.51
CA PHE A 13 -11.74 0.89 3.35
C PHE A 13 -12.37 -0.21 2.53
N PHE A 14 -11.83 -1.41 2.64
CA PHE A 14 -12.42 -2.62 2.10
C PHE A 14 -12.82 -3.54 3.24
N LYS A 15 -14.02 -4.11 3.17
CA LYS A 15 -14.44 -5.20 4.07
C LYS A 15 -15.00 -6.35 3.25
N ASN A 16 -14.37 -7.51 3.34
CA ASN A 16 -14.81 -8.69 2.59
C ASN A 16 -16.16 -9.21 3.07
N ASP A 17 -17.23 -8.79 2.42
CA ASP A 17 -18.56 -9.35 2.53
C ASP A 17 -18.80 -10.29 1.34
N LYS A 18 -18.88 -11.60 1.62
CA LYS A 18 -19.00 -12.65 0.60
C LYS A 18 -20.31 -12.57 -0.20
N SER A 19 -21.30 -11.80 0.25
CA SER A 19 -22.55 -11.59 -0.47
C SER A 19 -22.46 -10.53 -1.58
N LYS A 20 -21.36 -9.78 -1.65
CA LYS A 20 -21.16 -8.66 -2.57
C LYS A 20 -20.00 -8.92 -3.53
N SER A 21 -20.01 -8.21 -4.65
CA SER A 21 -18.83 -8.13 -5.52
C SER A 21 -17.67 -7.44 -4.79
N TRP A 22 -16.44 -7.68 -5.25
CA TRP A 22 -15.25 -7.06 -4.67
C TRP A 22 -15.33 -5.53 -4.71
N ALA A 23 -15.73 -4.96 -5.85
CA ALA A 23 -15.87 -3.51 -6.00
C ALA A 23 -16.91 -2.91 -5.04
N ALA A 24 -18.03 -3.60 -4.80
CA ALA A 24 -19.05 -3.14 -3.86
C ALA A 24 -18.61 -3.21 -2.37
N ASN A 25 -17.52 -3.94 -2.09
CA ASN A 25 -16.91 -4.01 -0.76
C ASN A 25 -15.88 -2.92 -0.50
N LEU A 26 -15.43 -2.22 -1.54
CA LEU A 26 -14.51 -1.10 -1.47
C LEU A 26 -15.28 0.21 -1.28
N ARG A 27 -14.86 1.05 -0.33
CA ARG A 27 -15.51 2.32 -0.01
C ARG A 27 -14.48 3.42 0.14
N ASN A 28 -14.74 4.55 -0.51
CA ASN A 28 -14.03 5.79 -0.22
C ASN A 28 -14.48 6.30 1.16
N ILE A 29 -13.54 6.54 2.06
CA ILE A 29 -13.82 7.08 3.39
C ILE A 29 -13.77 8.60 3.35
N THR A 30 -12.64 9.14 2.88
CA THR A 30 -12.35 10.57 2.87
C THR A 30 -11.13 10.85 2.01
N SER A 31 -10.93 12.12 1.70
CA SER A 31 -9.75 12.63 0.99
C SER A 31 -9.14 13.81 1.74
N PHE A 32 -7.83 14.00 1.61
CA PHE A 32 -7.10 15.09 2.26
C PHE A 32 -5.89 15.52 1.41
N ASP A 33 -5.49 16.78 1.58
CA ASP A 33 -4.35 17.39 0.89
C ASP A 33 -3.48 18.23 1.83
N THR A 34 -3.64 18.06 3.15
CA THR A 34 -2.81 18.72 4.16
C THR A 34 -2.31 17.75 5.23
N VAL A 35 -1.19 18.12 5.86
CA VAL A 35 -0.58 17.34 6.95
C VAL A 35 -1.52 17.25 8.15
N GLU A 36 -2.21 18.33 8.49
CA GLU A 36 -3.16 18.36 9.61
C GLU A 36 -4.36 17.45 9.37
N ASP A 37 -4.90 17.43 8.15
CA ASP A 37 -6.02 16.56 7.80
C ASP A 37 -5.59 15.09 7.82
N PHE A 38 -4.39 14.77 7.33
CA PHE A 38 -3.82 13.42 7.46
C PHE A 38 -3.79 12.96 8.92
N TRP A 39 -3.18 13.73 9.82
CA TRP A 39 -3.08 13.36 11.24
C TRP A 39 -4.44 13.38 11.93
N GLY A 40 -5.32 14.31 11.55
CA GLY A 40 -6.71 14.35 11.99
C GLY A 40 -7.42 13.04 11.66
N ILE A 41 -7.28 12.53 10.44
CA ILE A 41 -7.90 11.26 10.03
C ILE A 41 -7.21 10.08 10.73
N TYR A 42 -5.88 9.98 10.65
CA TYR A 42 -5.12 8.84 11.17
C TYR A 42 -5.39 8.60 12.67
N ASN A 43 -5.51 9.66 13.46
CA ASN A 43 -5.76 9.56 14.90
C ASN A 43 -7.21 9.18 15.27
N HIS A 44 -8.15 9.25 14.32
CA HIS A 44 -9.57 8.94 14.56
C HIS A 44 -10.05 7.65 13.87
N ILE A 45 -9.22 7.04 13.03
CA ILE A 45 -9.51 5.72 12.46
C ILE A 45 -8.95 4.61 13.34
N GLN A 46 -9.52 3.42 13.20
CA GLN A 46 -9.03 2.23 13.89
C GLN A 46 -7.64 1.84 13.35
N GLN A 47 -6.71 1.51 14.24
CA GLN A 47 -5.40 0.97 13.88
C GLN A 47 -5.54 -0.30 13.03
N ALA A 48 -4.62 -0.50 12.07
CA ALA A 48 -4.64 -1.62 11.15
C ALA A 48 -4.59 -2.98 11.89
N SER A 49 -3.76 -3.08 12.94
CA SER A 49 -3.64 -4.26 13.80
C SER A 49 -4.95 -4.69 14.47
N ARG A 50 -5.87 -3.73 14.68
CA ARG A 50 -7.15 -3.96 15.36
C ARG A 50 -8.29 -4.30 14.42
N LEU A 51 -8.11 -4.16 13.11
CA LEU A 51 -9.18 -4.49 12.16
C LEU A 51 -9.49 -5.98 12.15
N GLN A 52 -10.71 -6.31 11.75
CA GLN A 52 -11.11 -7.70 11.55
C GLN A 52 -10.38 -8.31 10.33
N PRO A 53 -9.97 -9.59 10.40
CA PRO A 53 -9.46 -10.28 9.23
C PRO A 53 -10.43 -10.21 8.04
N GLY A 54 -9.90 -9.90 6.85
CA GLY A 54 -10.69 -9.61 5.66
C GLY A 54 -10.98 -8.13 5.43
N CYS A 55 -10.49 -7.25 6.30
CA CYS A 55 -10.52 -5.80 6.07
C CYS A 55 -9.17 -5.29 5.56
N ASP A 56 -9.22 -4.27 4.70
CA ASP A 56 -8.05 -3.58 4.15
C ASP A 56 -8.21 -2.06 4.31
N TYR A 57 -7.10 -1.36 4.52
CA TYR A 57 -7.02 0.09 4.24
C TYR A 57 -6.17 0.29 2.99
N SER A 58 -6.54 1.30 2.19
CA SER A 58 -5.73 1.74 1.06
C SER A 58 -5.63 3.26 1.05
N LEU A 59 -4.44 3.80 0.83
CA LEU A 59 -4.23 5.23 0.59
C LEU A 59 -3.68 5.41 -0.82
N PHE A 60 -4.44 6.06 -1.69
CA PHE A 60 -4.08 6.26 -3.10
C PHE A 60 -4.17 7.74 -3.46
N LYS A 61 -3.38 8.18 -4.43
CA LYS A 61 -3.48 9.54 -4.97
C LYS A 61 -4.89 9.76 -5.52
N ASP A 62 -5.38 10.99 -5.41
CA ASP A 62 -6.70 11.35 -5.92
C ASP A 62 -6.84 11.04 -7.42
N GLY A 63 -8.00 10.51 -7.81
CA GLY A 63 -8.25 10.01 -9.16
C GLY A 63 -7.66 8.63 -9.48
N ILE A 64 -7.04 7.92 -8.52
CA ILE A 64 -6.58 6.53 -8.68
C ILE A 64 -7.34 5.63 -7.71
N GLU A 65 -8.10 4.67 -8.24
CA GLU A 65 -8.78 3.67 -7.41
C GLU A 65 -7.81 2.55 -7.01
N PRO A 66 -7.92 1.97 -5.80
CA PRO A 66 -7.05 0.90 -5.31
C PRO A 66 -7.40 -0.47 -5.91
N MET A 67 -7.51 -0.53 -7.23
CA MET A 67 -7.85 -1.72 -8.00
C MET A 67 -6.97 -1.86 -9.25
N TRP A 68 -6.86 -3.07 -9.76
CA TRP A 68 -5.96 -3.44 -10.86
C TRP A 68 -6.49 -2.97 -12.22
N GLU A 69 -7.80 -2.80 -12.32
CA GLU A 69 -8.50 -2.29 -13.50
C GLU A 69 -8.28 -0.78 -13.72
N ASP A 70 -7.85 -0.05 -12.68
CA ASP A 70 -7.53 1.37 -12.81
C ASP A 70 -6.40 1.56 -13.85
N LYS A 71 -6.59 2.56 -14.72
CA LYS A 71 -5.67 2.89 -15.83
C LYS A 71 -4.24 3.14 -15.36
N ARG A 72 -4.08 3.68 -14.15
CA ARG A 72 -2.78 3.97 -13.52
C ARG A 72 -2.16 2.75 -12.84
N ASN A 73 -2.90 1.66 -12.62
CA ASN A 73 -2.43 0.46 -11.93
C ASN A 73 -2.26 -0.75 -12.84
N LYS A 74 -3.00 -0.84 -13.96
CA LYS A 74 -3.06 -2.05 -14.81
C LYS A 74 -1.72 -2.51 -15.40
N ASP A 75 -0.82 -1.57 -15.67
CA ASP A 75 0.52 -1.82 -16.24
C ASP A 75 1.62 -1.73 -15.15
N GLY A 76 1.18 -1.62 -13.90
CA GLY A 76 1.99 -1.46 -12.72
C GLY A 76 2.21 -2.74 -11.94
N GLY A 77 2.58 -2.55 -10.69
CA GLY A 77 2.87 -3.63 -9.76
C GLY A 77 3.02 -3.12 -8.34
N ARG A 78 3.52 -3.99 -7.46
CA ARG A 78 3.63 -3.67 -6.05
C ARG A 78 4.86 -4.28 -5.40
N TRP A 79 5.49 -3.50 -4.52
CA TRP A 79 6.40 -4.04 -3.51
C TRP A 79 5.59 -4.65 -2.39
N LEU A 80 5.83 -5.92 -2.05
CA LEU A 80 5.04 -6.65 -1.07
C LEU A 80 5.87 -7.05 0.15
N ILE A 81 5.35 -6.72 1.33
CA ILE A 81 5.84 -7.19 2.63
C ILE A 81 4.75 -8.06 3.25
N ASN A 82 5.16 -9.20 3.79
CA ASN A 82 4.28 -10.06 4.57
C ASN A 82 4.72 -10.00 6.03
N THR A 83 3.78 -9.79 6.95
CA THR A 83 4.00 -9.92 8.38
C THR A 83 3.31 -11.18 8.89
N ASN A 84 3.89 -11.82 9.89
CA ASN A 84 3.25 -12.94 10.55
C ASN A 84 2.34 -12.45 11.70
N LYS A 85 1.59 -13.38 12.32
CA LYS A 85 0.67 -13.04 13.43
C LYS A 85 1.36 -12.37 14.62
N ASN A 86 2.59 -12.76 14.93
CA ASN A 86 3.34 -12.19 16.06
C ASN A 86 3.72 -10.73 15.74
N GLN A 87 4.09 -10.46 14.50
CA GLN A 87 4.41 -9.12 14.01
C GLN A 87 3.20 -8.19 13.91
N ARG A 88 1.96 -8.71 13.92
CA ARG A 88 0.77 -7.85 13.88
C ARG A 88 0.75 -6.86 15.04
N GLN A 89 1.08 -7.32 16.24
CA GLN A 89 1.00 -6.49 17.45
C GLN A 89 2.25 -5.65 17.67
N SER A 90 3.42 -6.10 17.20
CA SER A 90 4.68 -5.36 17.38
C SER A 90 4.95 -4.34 16.27
N ASP A 91 4.64 -4.68 15.02
CA ASP A 91 5.21 -3.96 13.86
C ASP A 91 4.18 -3.42 12.89
N LEU A 92 2.99 -4.01 12.78
CA LEU A 92 2.08 -3.69 11.67
C LEU A 92 1.65 -2.23 11.64
N ASP A 93 1.25 -1.66 12.78
CA ASP A 93 0.81 -0.26 12.83
C ASP A 93 1.96 0.70 12.54
N ARG A 94 3.17 0.39 13.02
CA ARG A 94 4.38 1.15 12.72
C ARG A 94 4.71 1.08 11.23
N PHE A 95 4.73 -0.12 10.65
CA PHE A 95 5.01 -0.29 9.23
C PHE A 95 3.97 0.41 8.37
N TRP A 96 2.69 0.33 8.75
CA TRP A 96 1.65 1.01 8.02
C TRP A 96 1.79 2.53 8.11
N LEU A 97 2.05 3.08 9.30
CA LEU A 97 2.29 4.52 9.46
C LEU A 97 3.50 5.00 8.66
N GLU A 98 4.64 4.30 8.75
CA GLU A 98 5.83 4.64 7.95
C GLU A 98 5.55 4.57 6.45
N THR A 99 4.73 3.61 6.00
CA THR A 99 4.29 3.53 4.60
C THR A 99 3.49 4.79 4.22
N LEU A 100 2.51 5.17 5.04
CA LEU A 100 1.70 6.37 4.81
C LEU A 100 2.56 7.64 4.78
N LEU A 101 3.53 7.76 5.69
CA LEU A 101 4.47 8.89 5.75
C LEU A 101 5.40 8.92 4.52
N CYS A 102 5.84 7.77 4.03
CA CYS A 102 6.60 7.70 2.76
C CYS A 102 5.78 8.22 1.58
N LEU A 103 4.48 7.91 1.54
CA LEU A 103 3.57 8.36 0.49
C LEU A 103 3.35 9.87 0.58
N ILE A 104 2.75 10.37 1.66
CA ILE A 104 2.35 11.78 1.76
C ILE A 104 3.55 12.73 1.82
N GLY A 105 4.69 12.24 2.30
CA GLY A 105 5.95 12.99 2.34
C GLY A 105 6.80 12.86 1.08
N GLU A 106 6.32 12.16 0.05
CA GLU A 106 7.00 11.96 -1.24
C GLU A 106 8.45 11.45 -1.06
N ALA A 107 8.64 10.50 -0.15
CA ALA A 107 9.96 10.06 0.31
C ALA A 107 10.81 9.34 -0.75
N PHE A 108 10.24 9.04 -1.93
CA PHE A 108 10.92 8.34 -3.02
C PHE A 108 11.61 9.31 -4.00
N GLY A 109 11.65 10.61 -3.69
CA GLY A 109 12.31 11.62 -4.53
C GLY A 109 11.62 11.77 -5.88
N GLU A 110 12.41 11.81 -6.96
CA GLU A 110 11.89 11.92 -8.33
C GLU A 110 10.96 10.77 -8.74
N TYR A 111 11.13 9.58 -8.13
CA TYR A 111 10.31 8.41 -8.43
C TYR A 111 8.96 8.41 -7.70
N SER A 112 8.69 9.38 -6.82
CA SER A 112 7.41 9.47 -6.11
C SER A 112 6.23 9.70 -7.06
N GLU A 113 6.45 10.26 -8.26
CA GLU A 113 5.42 10.39 -9.30
C GLU A 113 4.88 9.03 -9.75
N GLY A 114 5.76 8.03 -9.85
CA GLY A 114 5.44 6.66 -10.25
C GLY A 114 4.63 5.87 -9.20
N VAL A 115 4.57 6.35 -7.96
CA VAL A 115 3.77 5.72 -6.89
C VAL A 115 2.29 6.08 -7.04
N CYS A 116 1.44 5.06 -7.05
CA CYS A 116 -0.01 5.21 -7.09
C CYS A 116 -0.63 5.29 -5.69
N GLY A 117 -0.13 4.46 -4.77
CA GLY A 117 -0.70 4.32 -3.44
C GLY A 117 -0.14 3.13 -2.68
N ALA A 118 -0.77 2.81 -1.55
CA ALA A 118 -0.39 1.69 -0.72
C ALA A 118 -1.61 1.01 -0.11
N VAL A 119 -1.47 -0.27 0.22
CA VAL A 119 -2.52 -1.12 0.78
C VAL A 119 -1.97 -1.87 1.99
N VAL A 120 -2.73 -1.90 3.10
CA VAL A 120 -2.55 -2.86 4.19
C VAL A 120 -3.72 -3.82 4.23
N GLN A 121 -3.44 -5.13 4.27
CA GLN A 121 -4.43 -6.20 4.17
C GLN A 121 -4.38 -7.10 5.40
N ILE A 122 -5.47 -7.14 6.16
CA ILE A 122 -5.53 -7.94 7.39
C ILE A 122 -6.04 -9.33 7.09
N ARG A 123 -5.26 -10.38 7.35
CA ARG A 123 -5.63 -11.76 7.00
C ARG A 123 -5.38 -12.72 8.14
N ASN A 124 -6.05 -13.87 8.11
CA ASN A 124 -5.90 -14.89 9.16
C ASN A 124 -4.52 -15.53 9.22
N LYS A 125 -3.77 -15.58 8.11
CA LYS A 125 -2.47 -16.27 8.03
C LYS A 125 -1.26 -15.34 8.18
N GLY A 126 -1.48 -14.03 8.28
CA GLY A 126 -0.43 -13.01 8.25
C GLY A 126 -0.86 -11.86 7.35
N ASP A 127 -0.42 -10.66 7.68
CA ASP A 127 -0.87 -9.44 7.00
C ASP A 127 0.07 -9.08 5.86
N LYS A 128 -0.40 -8.17 5.03
CA LYS A 128 0.34 -7.67 3.88
C LYS A 128 0.36 -6.17 3.89
N ILE A 129 1.51 -5.59 3.61
CA ILE A 129 1.64 -4.17 3.28
C ILE A 129 2.25 -4.11 1.88
N ALA A 130 1.69 -3.27 1.02
CA ALA A 130 2.19 -3.11 -0.33
C ALA A 130 2.16 -1.65 -0.79
N VAL A 131 3.23 -1.22 -1.46
CA VAL A 131 3.30 0.06 -2.20
C VAL A 131 3.13 -0.26 -3.67
N TRP A 132 2.18 0.41 -4.32
CA TRP A 132 1.80 0.21 -5.72
C TRP A 132 2.44 1.29 -6.58
N THR A 133 3.01 0.88 -7.71
CA THR A 133 3.56 1.79 -8.72
C THR A 133 2.83 1.57 -10.05
N GLY A 134 2.83 2.59 -10.91
CA GLY A 134 2.03 2.59 -12.13
C GLY A 134 2.70 1.99 -13.36
N ASN A 135 3.99 1.68 -13.30
CA ASN A 135 4.73 1.11 -14.43
C ASN A 135 5.70 0.02 -13.94
N ALA A 136 5.39 -1.25 -14.21
CA ALA A 136 6.25 -2.38 -13.86
C ALA A 136 7.50 -2.50 -14.74
N THR A 137 7.56 -1.80 -15.88
CA THR A 137 8.70 -1.83 -16.81
C THR A 137 9.77 -0.79 -16.48
N ASP A 138 9.46 0.19 -15.62
CA ASP A 138 10.45 1.12 -15.05
C ASP A 138 11.24 0.41 -13.93
N GLU A 139 12.24 -0.37 -14.34
CA GLU A 139 13.07 -1.15 -13.41
C GLU A 139 13.83 -0.25 -12.42
N GLU A 140 14.42 0.84 -12.90
CA GLU A 140 15.23 1.74 -12.07
C GLU A 140 14.38 2.40 -10.98
N GLY A 141 13.29 3.06 -11.37
CA GLY A 141 12.41 3.71 -10.42
C GLY A 141 11.74 2.73 -9.47
N THR A 142 11.29 1.59 -9.99
CA THR A 142 10.70 0.53 -9.15
C THR A 142 11.71 0.01 -8.11
N ARG A 143 12.96 -0.27 -8.50
CA ARG A 143 13.98 -0.74 -7.55
C ARG A 143 14.31 0.33 -6.53
N ARG A 144 14.44 1.60 -6.93
CA ARG A 144 14.73 2.69 -6.00
C ARG A 144 13.62 2.85 -4.96
N ILE A 145 12.35 2.83 -5.40
CA ILE A 145 11.19 2.84 -4.50
C ILE A 145 11.27 1.70 -3.49
N GLY A 146 11.57 0.48 -3.95
CA GLY A 146 11.69 -0.69 -3.09
C GLY A 146 12.80 -0.57 -2.05
N GLN A 147 13.97 -0.07 -2.44
CA GLN A 147 15.11 0.14 -1.54
C GLN A 147 14.79 1.15 -0.44
N VAL A 148 14.24 2.32 -0.82
CA VAL A 148 13.81 3.34 0.14
C VAL A 148 12.73 2.78 1.05
N PHE A 149 11.75 2.06 0.49
CA PHE A 149 10.69 1.47 1.28
C PHE A 149 11.21 0.46 2.32
N LYS A 150 12.11 -0.43 1.92
CA LYS A 150 12.79 -1.39 2.82
C LYS A 150 13.57 -0.68 3.93
N GLU A 151 14.33 0.36 3.58
CA GLU A 151 15.12 1.16 4.50
C GLU A 151 14.25 1.91 5.52
N ARG A 152 13.20 2.60 5.06
CA ARG A 152 12.28 3.38 5.90
C ARG A 152 11.52 2.54 6.90
N LEU A 153 11.23 1.28 6.56
CA LEU A 153 10.62 0.34 7.49
C LEU A 153 11.62 -0.26 8.49
N GLY A 154 12.92 -0.05 8.30
CA GLY A 154 13.97 -0.63 9.13
C GLY A 154 14.03 -2.15 9.00
N LEU A 155 13.73 -2.70 7.83
CA LEU A 155 13.80 -4.15 7.62
C LEU A 155 15.27 -4.62 7.66
N PRO A 156 15.53 -5.83 8.19
CA PRO A 156 16.89 -6.36 8.26
C PRO A 156 17.54 -6.39 6.87
N PRO A 157 18.85 -6.08 6.73
CA PRO A 157 19.53 -6.06 5.43
C PRO A 157 19.40 -7.37 4.65
N LYS A 158 19.40 -8.51 5.36
CA LYS A 158 19.27 -9.87 4.82
C LYS A 158 17.84 -10.23 4.39
N MET A 159 16.84 -9.45 4.78
CA MET A 159 15.45 -9.69 4.40
C MET A 159 15.19 -9.07 3.03
N PHE A 160 14.85 -9.89 2.05
CA PHE A 160 14.44 -9.41 0.73
C PHE A 160 12.94 -9.15 0.69
N ILE A 161 12.56 -8.06 0.04
CA ILE A 161 11.16 -7.85 -0.37
C ILE A 161 11.07 -8.05 -1.88
N GLY A 162 9.88 -8.42 -2.37
CA GLY A 162 9.66 -8.76 -3.77
C GLY A 162 8.69 -7.80 -4.44
N TYR A 163 8.97 -7.45 -5.69
CA TYR A 163 8.06 -6.69 -6.54
C TYR A 163 7.27 -7.63 -7.45
N GLN A 164 5.95 -7.47 -7.49
CA GLN A 164 5.05 -8.30 -8.29
C GLN A 164 4.26 -7.43 -9.25
N ALA A 165 4.31 -7.71 -10.55
CA ALA A 165 3.39 -7.08 -11.50
C ALA A 165 1.94 -7.46 -11.19
N HIS A 166 1.03 -6.54 -11.45
CA HIS A 166 -0.40 -6.80 -11.24
C HIS A 166 -0.90 -7.88 -12.20
N GLN A 167 -0.51 -7.83 -13.47
CA GLN A 167 -0.89 -8.82 -14.49
C GLN A 167 -0.54 -10.27 -14.10
N ASP A 168 0.65 -10.49 -13.54
CA ASP A 168 1.09 -11.81 -13.04
C ASP A 168 0.31 -12.25 -11.80
N THR A 169 -0.12 -11.29 -10.98
CA THR A 169 -0.89 -11.58 -9.76
C THR A 169 -2.34 -11.94 -10.07
N MET A 170 -2.90 -11.38 -11.15
CA MET A 170 -4.28 -11.62 -11.59
C MET A 170 -4.46 -12.99 -12.26
N THR A 171 -3.47 -13.42 -13.04
CA THR A 171 -3.57 -14.62 -13.88
C THR A 171 -3.16 -15.92 -13.17
N LYS A 172 -2.69 -15.83 -11.92
CA LYS A 172 -2.19 -17.01 -11.19
C LYS A 172 -3.29 -17.93 -10.68
N THR A 173 -2.99 -19.23 -10.70
CA THR A 173 -3.78 -20.31 -10.09
C THR A 173 -3.19 -20.81 -8.77
N GLY A 174 -1.99 -20.35 -8.38
CA GLY A 174 -1.27 -20.76 -7.16
C GLY A 174 -1.21 -19.69 -6.05
N SER A 175 -0.66 -20.07 -4.88
CA SER A 175 -0.59 -19.20 -3.69
C SER A 175 0.43 -18.06 -3.81
N THR A 176 1.50 -18.23 -4.60
CA THR A 176 2.64 -17.29 -4.68
C THR A 176 2.82 -16.76 -6.10
N THR A 177 3.00 -15.44 -6.26
CA THR A 177 3.38 -14.82 -7.54
C THR A 177 4.89 -14.70 -7.60
N LYS A 178 5.52 -14.99 -8.75
CA LYS A 178 6.95 -14.77 -8.95
C LYS A 178 7.26 -13.27 -8.84
N SER A 179 8.34 -12.91 -8.15
CA SER A 179 8.79 -11.52 -8.10
C SER A 179 9.55 -11.19 -9.39
N LEU A 180 9.27 -10.02 -9.99
CA LEU A 180 10.05 -9.45 -11.08
C LEU A 180 11.37 -8.88 -10.56
N PHE A 181 11.31 -8.16 -9.43
CA PHE A 181 12.47 -7.57 -8.78
C PHE A 181 12.52 -7.99 -7.31
N SER A 182 13.71 -7.89 -6.72
CA SER A 182 13.92 -8.08 -5.28
C SER A 182 15.02 -7.14 -4.79
N VAL A 183 14.85 -6.62 -3.59
CA VAL A 183 15.76 -5.66 -2.92
C VAL A 183 15.89 -5.97 -1.44
#